data_AF-A0A2X1PSY8-F1
#
_entry.id   AF-A0A2X1PSY8-F1
#
_cell.length_a   1.000
_cell.length_b   1.000
_cell.length_c   1.000
_cell.angle_alpha   90.00
_cell.angle_beta   90.00
_cell.angle_gamma   90.00
#
_symmetry.space_group_name_H-M   'P 1'
#
loop_
_entity.id
_entity.type
_entity.pdbx_description
1 polymer ?
#
loop_
_entity_poly.entity_id
_entity_poly.type
_entity_poly.pdbx_seq_one_letter_code
_entity_poly.pdbx_strand_id
1 'polypeptide(L)' 'MQRVKRECPDKDIWVWTGYKLDELDKQQRAMLPYIDVLIDGKFIQEQADPSLVWRGSANQIIHRFKL' A
#
# COMPACT_ATOMS: atom_id res chain seq x y z
N MET A 1 6.89 -3.63 10.71
CA MET A 1 5.49 -4.11 10.62
C MET A 1 5.16 -5.20 11.64
N GLN A 2 6.00 -6.22 11.84
CA GLN A 2 5.74 -7.33 12.77
C GLN A 2 5.32 -6.92 14.20
N ARG A 3 6.03 -5.95 14.81
CA ARG A 3 5.69 -5.46 16.16
C ARG A 3 4.29 -4.84 16.22
N VAL A 4 3.96 -3.98 15.26
CA VAL A 4 2.64 -3.30 15.19
C VAL A 4 1.54 -4.33 14.98
N LYS A 5 1.72 -5.29 14.06
CA LYS A 5 0.73 -6.36 13.83
C LYS A 5 0.49 -7.21 15.08
N ARG A 6 1.53 -7.42 15.91
CA ARG A 6 1.43 -8.15 17.18
C ARG A 6 0.77 -7.34 18.29
N GLU A 7 1.14 -6.06 18.44
CA GLU A 7 0.66 -5.19 19.53
C GLU A 7 -0.70 -4.56 19.22
N CYS A 8 -1.12 -4.52 17.96
CA CYS A 8 -2.37 -3.93 17.50
C CYS A 8 -3.07 -4.87 16.48
N PRO A 9 -3.50 -6.07 16.90
CA PRO A 9 -4.07 -7.07 15.99
C PRO A 9 -5.35 -6.58 15.29
N ASP A 10 -6.11 -5.69 15.92
CA ASP A 10 -7.38 -5.16 15.40
C ASP A 10 -7.22 -3.89 14.54
N LYS A 11 -5.98 -3.57 14.12
CA LYS A 11 -5.69 -2.41 13.28
C LYS A 11 -5.15 -2.84 11.92
N ASP A 12 -5.67 -2.20 10.89
CA ASP A 12 -5.16 -2.35 9.52
C ASP A 12 -3.86 -1.55 9.35
N ILE A 13 -2.87 -2.16 8.71
CA ILE A 13 -1.62 -1.52 8.31
C ILE A 13 -1.69 -1.19 6.83
N TRP A 14 -1.66 0.11 6.52
CA TRP A 14 -1.71 0.66 5.17
C TRP A 14 -0.34 1.20 4.76
N VAL A 15 0.08 0.97 3.52
CA VAL A 15 1.37 1.42 3.00
C VAL A 15 1.20 2.07 1.63
N TRP A 16 1.73 3.28 1.47
CA TRP A 16 1.94 3.94 0.17
C TRP A 16 3.42 3.87 -0.17
N THR A 17 3.79 3.18 -1.25
CA THR A 17 5.21 2.95 -1.58
C THR A 17 5.75 3.90 -2.63
N GLY A 18 4.91 4.40 -3.55
CA GLY A 18 5.38 5.08 -4.75
C GLY A 18 6.00 4.14 -5.81
N TYR A 19 6.15 2.86 -5.49
CA TYR A 19 6.59 1.79 -6.39
C TYR A 19 5.41 0.90 -6.74
N LYS A 20 5.40 0.35 -7.94
CA LYS A 20 4.44 -0.69 -8.31
C LYS A 20 4.75 -1.99 -7.58
N LEU A 21 3.74 -2.84 -7.38
CA LEU A 21 3.92 -4.12 -6.68
C LEU A 21 4.98 -5.02 -7.35
N ASP A 22 5.08 -4.97 -8.68
CA ASP A 22 6.05 -5.72 -9.49
C ASP A 22 7.47 -5.12 -9.48
N GLU A 23 7.62 -3.86 -9.06
CA GLU A 23 8.92 -3.19 -8.88
C GLU A 23 9.57 -3.51 -7.52
N LEU A 24 8.81 -4.11 -6.59
CA LEU A 24 9.31 -4.40 -5.25
C LEU A 24 10.35 -5.54 -5.27
N ASP A 25 11.52 -5.28 -4.71
CA ASP A 25 12.55 -6.29 -4.52
C ASP A 25 12.17 -7.34 -3.46
N LYS A 26 12.99 -8.38 -3.31
CA LYS A 26 12.71 -9.45 -2.33
C LYS A 26 12.62 -8.95 -0.89
N GLN A 27 13.42 -7.97 -0.51
CA GLN A 27 13.45 -7.43 0.84
C GLN A 27 12.20 -6.58 1.12
N GLN A 28 11.79 -5.76 0.15
CA GLN A 28 10.56 -4.98 0.21
C GLN A 28 9.34 -5.91 0.24
N ARG A 29 9.29 -6.94 -0.61
CA ARG A 29 8.18 -7.90 -0.64
C ARG A 29 8.02 -8.69 0.66
N ALA A 30 9.07 -8.84 1.46
CA ALA A 30 9.00 -9.49 2.77
C ALA A 30 8.07 -8.76 3.76
N MET A 31 7.68 -7.50 3.50
CA MET A 31 6.71 -6.78 4.31
C MET A 31 5.25 -7.14 4.01
N LEU A 32 4.96 -7.67 2.80
CA LEU A 32 3.59 -7.90 2.32
C LEU A 32 2.74 -8.79 3.24
N PRO A 33 3.27 -9.86 3.88
CA PRO A 33 2.48 -10.68 4.81
C PRO A 33 2.07 -9.97 6.10
N TYR A 34 2.61 -8.78 6.37
CA TYR A 34 2.39 -8.03 7.60
C TYR A 34 1.59 -6.75 7.40
N ILE A 35 1.05 -6.52 6.21
CA ILE A 35 0.25 -5.33 5.88
C ILE A 35 -1.08 -5.76 5.28
N ASP A 36 -2.09 -4.90 5.41
CA ASP A 36 -3.46 -5.19 5.00
C ASP A 36 -3.77 -4.53 3.66
N VAL A 37 -3.20 -3.34 3.41
CA VAL A 37 -3.38 -2.61 2.15
C VAL A 37 -2.07 -2.00 1.66
N LEU A 38 -1.79 -2.16 0.38
CA LEU A 38 -0.71 -1.48 -0.34
C LEU A 38 -1.31 -0.58 -1.43
N ILE A 39 -0.90 0.67 -1.45
CA ILE A 39 -1.18 1.63 -2.52
C ILE A 39 0.09 1.79 -3.35
N ASP A 40 0.04 1.32 -4.58
CA ASP A 40 1.21 1.27 -5.46
C ASP A 40 1.31 2.49 -6.40
N GLY A 41 2.48 2.69 -6.99
CA GLY A 41 2.74 3.73 -7.98
C GLY A 41 2.92 5.15 -7.42
N LYS A 42 3.68 5.97 -8.15
CA LYS A 42 3.93 7.38 -7.83
C LYS A 42 2.66 8.20 -8.00
N PHE A 43 2.54 9.27 -7.22
CA PHE A 43 1.52 10.28 -7.45
C PHE A 43 1.81 11.05 -8.76
N ILE A 44 0.78 11.24 -9.58
CA ILE A 44 0.85 11.98 -10.85
C ILE A 44 -0.19 13.10 -10.81
N GLN A 45 0.28 14.35 -10.87
CA GLN A 45 -0.57 15.55 -10.71
C GLN A 45 -1.64 15.66 -11.81
N GLU A 46 -1.31 15.27 -13.04
CA GLU A 46 -2.23 15.29 -14.18
C GLU A 46 -3.36 14.26 -14.04
N GLN A 47 -3.16 13.25 -13.19
CA GLN A 47 -4.14 12.20 -12.90
C GLN A 47 -4.75 12.37 -11.50
N ALA A 48 -4.50 13.50 -10.85
CA ALA A 48 -4.99 13.77 -9.51
C ALA A 48 -6.49 13.99 -9.53
N ASP A 49 -7.20 13.30 -8.65
CA ASP A 49 -8.64 13.43 -8.50
C ASP A 49 -9.01 13.25 -7.01
N PRO A 50 -9.50 14.32 -6.33
CA PRO A 50 -9.88 14.26 -4.91
C PRO A 50 -11.03 13.29 -4.60
N SER A 51 -11.79 12.86 -5.60
CA SER A 51 -12.87 11.88 -5.42
C SER A 51 -12.34 10.45 -5.31
N LEU A 52 -11.07 10.21 -5.66
CA LEU A 52 -10.46 8.89 -5.57
C LEU A 52 -10.26 8.50 -4.10
N VAL A 53 -10.87 7.39 -3.72
CA VAL A 53 -10.80 6.91 -2.35
C VAL A 53 -9.41 6.31 -2.07
N TRP A 54 -8.74 6.82 -1.03
CA TRP A 54 -7.45 6.31 -0.51
C TRP A 54 -6.22 6.44 -1.43
N ARG A 55 -6.36 7.10 -2.57
CA ARG A 55 -5.26 7.35 -3.52
C ARG A 55 -5.33 8.76 -4.07
N GLY A 56 -4.18 9.33 -4.41
CA GLY A 56 -4.08 10.69 -4.91
C GLY A 56 -4.27 10.77 -6.43
N SER A 57 -3.86 9.75 -7.17
CA SER A 57 -3.92 9.75 -8.64
C SER A 57 -4.43 8.44 -9.23
N ALA A 58 -5.04 8.52 -10.42
CA ALA A 58 -5.74 7.39 -11.05
C ALA A 58 -4.83 6.19 -11.37
N ASN A 59 -3.54 6.40 -11.63
CA ASN A 59 -2.55 5.34 -11.86
C ASN A 59 -2.22 4.49 -10.63
N GLN A 60 -2.56 4.94 -9.41
CA GLN A 60 -2.23 4.21 -8.19
C GLN A 60 -3.21 3.06 -7.98
N ILE A 61 -2.71 1.85 -7.75
CA ILE A 61 -3.55 0.65 -7.56
C ILE A 61 -3.60 0.29 -6.08
N ILE A 62 -4.81 -0.03 -5.62
CA ILE A 62 -5.08 -0.48 -4.25
C ILE A 62 -5.05 -2.00 -4.22
N HIS A 63 -4.02 -2.56 -3.59
CA HIS A 63 -3.91 -3.99 -3.32
C HIS A 63 -4.37 -4.27 -1.90
N ARG A 64 -5.40 -5.12 -1.76
CA ARG A 64 -5.89 -5.57 -0.46
C ARG A 64 -5.41 -6.99 -0.20
N PHE A 65 -4.63 -7.17 0.84
CA PHE A 65 -4.18 -8.48 1.28
C PHE A 65 -5.14 -8.92 2.39
N LYS A 66 -6.06 -9.83 2.06
CA LYS A 66 -6.86 -10.51 3.08
C LYS A 66 -6.00 -11.65 3.65
N LEU A 67 -5.91 -11.69 4.97
CA LEU A 67 -5.64 -12.92 5.71
C LEU A 67 -6.95 -13.66 5.93
#